data_AF-A0A1L9RRH7-F1
#
_entry.id   AF-A0A1L9RRH7-F1
#
_cell.length_a   1.000
_cell.length_b   1.000
_cell.length_c   1.000
_cell.angle_alpha   90.00
_cell.angle_beta   90.00
_cell.angle_gamma   90.00
#
_symmetry.space_group_name_H-M   'P 1'
#
loop_
_entity.id
_entity.type
_entity.pdbx_description
1 polymer ?
#
loop_
_entity_poly.entity_id
_entity_poly.type
_entity_poly.pdbx_seq_one_letter_code
_entity_poly.pdbx_strand_id
1 'polypeptide(L)'
;PHGASANRVPFEAHVMSKCPDARDCLQQLVIPAMEQISDKVDFELSFIANVSNSTSDVECMHGPGECIGDMLILCAANLPFPSDGSNTYPRTPVIRSLGYANCLIGDYPDIPDRKLVEQCALEHGIEFDALNKCASEQNDEIRGGDEKSPLSGLGLLRESASHSAELGISTSCTVRLDESVWCVRDGGAWKDCAKDGKGSDVSVLVDEIKRLYGERN
;
A
#
# COMPACT_ATOMS: atom_id res chain seq x y z
N PRO A 1 -2.35 13.67 4.95
CA PRO A 1 -3.58 14.03 4.20
C PRO A 1 -3.28 14.93 2.99
N HIS A 2 -2.91 14.36 1.84
CA HIS A 2 -2.52 15.15 0.65
C HIS A 2 -3.21 14.66 -0.62
N GLY A 3 -4.11 15.51 -1.12
CA GLY A 3 -4.37 15.65 -2.54
C GLY A 3 -5.20 14.57 -3.22
N ALA A 4 -6.19 13.99 -2.53
CA ALA A 4 -7.31 13.38 -3.23
C ALA A 4 -7.81 14.41 -4.24
N SER A 5 -7.70 14.10 -5.54
CA SER A 5 -8.48 14.82 -6.54
C SER A 5 -9.91 14.74 -6.04
N ALA A 6 -10.54 15.87 -5.67
CA ALA A 6 -11.85 15.89 -5.00
C ALA A 6 -12.92 15.04 -5.71
N ASN A 7 -12.69 14.79 -7.00
CA ASN A 7 -13.53 14.05 -7.91
C ASN A 7 -13.29 12.53 -7.95
N ARG A 8 -12.18 12.02 -7.40
CA ARG A 8 -11.86 10.58 -7.37
C ARG A 8 -12.38 9.94 -6.09
N VAL A 9 -12.68 8.64 -6.17
CA VAL A 9 -13.20 7.87 -5.04
C VAL A 9 -12.03 7.33 -4.21
N PRO A 10 -11.97 7.58 -2.88
CA PRO A 10 -10.97 6.95 -2.01
C PRO A 10 -11.12 5.44 -2.02
N PHE A 11 -10.05 4.73 -2.35
CA PHE A 11 -10.00 3.27 -2.38
C PHE A 11 -8.70 2.80 -1.72
N GLU A 12 -8.79 1.97 -0.70
CA GLU A 12 -7.62 1.65 0.13
C GLU A 12 -7.62 0.17 0.50
N ALA A 13 -6.44 -0.43 0.56
CA ALA A 13 -6.25 -1.75 1.14
C ALA A 13 -5.20 -1.69 2.26
N HIS A 14 -5.55 -2.24 3.43
CA HIS A 14 -4.64 -2.38 4.55
C HIS A 14 -4.09 -3.81 4.59
N VAL A 15 -2.78 -3.93 4.50
CA VAL A 15 -2.09 -5.21 4.32
C VAL A 15 -0.86 -5.34 5.23
N MET A 16 -0.31 -6.55 5.23
CA MET A 16 1.00 -6.88 5.75
C MET A 16 1.72 -7.67 4.67
N SER A 17 2.96 -7.32 4.33
CA SER A 17 3.64 -7.87 3.15
C SER A 17 3.88 -9.38 3.21
N LYS A 18 3.97 -9.98 4.41
CA LYS A 18 4.12 -11.44 4.59
C LYS A 18 2.81 -12.19 4.86
N CYS A 19 1.67 -11.52 4.73
CA CYS A 19 0.37 -12.12 4.96
C CYS A 19 -0.17 -12.85 3.71
N PRO A 20 -0.51 -14.15 3.79
CA PRO A 20 -1.12 -14.87 2.66
C PRO A 20 -2.48 -14.29 2.25
N ASP A 21 -3.26 -13.78 3.21
CA ASP A 21 -4.56 -13.14 2.91
C ASP A 21 -4.38 -11.81 2.17
N ALA A 22 -3.27 -11.09 2.35
CA ALA A 22 -2.94 -9.91 1.53
C ALA A 22 -2.72 -10.30 0.08
N ARG A 23 -1.96 -11.37 -0.19
CA ARG A 23 -1.75 -11.89 -1.55
C ARG A 23 -3.07 -12.21 -2.23
N ASP A 24 -3.90 -13.01 -1.56
CA ASP A 24 -5.21 -13.41 -2.09
C ASP A 24 -6.10 -12.18 -2.32
N CYS A 25 -6.13 -11.24 -1.38
CA CYS A 25 -6.92 -10.00 -1.48
C CYS A 25 -6.51 -9.15 -2.68
N LEU A 26 -5.20 -8.94 -2.87
CA LEU A 26 -4.69 -8.16 -3.99
C LEU A 26 -5.01 -8.83 -5.32
N GLN A 27 -4.72 -10.13 -5.45
CA GLN A 27 -4.87 -10.87 -6.70
C GLN A 27 -6.32 -11.16 -7.08
N GLN A 28 -7.21 -11.38 -6.10
CA GLN A 28 -8.59 -11.77 -6.36
C GLN A 28 -9.56 -10.59 -6.43
N LEU A 29 -9.24 -9.46 -5.78
CA LEU A 29 -10.16 -8.32 -5.70
C LEU A 29 -9.52 -7.00 -6.16
N VAL A 30 -8.44 -6.56 -5.52
CA VAL A 30 -7.91 -5.20 -5.74
C VAL A 30 -7.36 -5.00 -7.15
N ILE A 31 -6.48 -5.89 -7.62
CA ILE A 31 -5.85 -5.77 -8.93
C ILE A 31 -6.86 -5.89 -10.08
N PRO A 32 -7.72 -6.93 -10.12
CA PRO A 32 -8.74 -7.04 -11.16
C PRO A 32 -9.73 -5.86 -11.18
N ALA A 33 -9.99 -5.24 -10.02
CA ALA A 33 -10.75 -4.00 -9.96
C ALA A 33 -9.95 -2.86 -10.57
N MET A 34 -8.73 -2.60 -10.08
CA MET A 34 -7.85 -1.49 -10.52
C MET A 34 -7.60 -1.47 -12.03
N GLU A 35 -7.53 -2.62 -12.69
CA GLU A 35 -7.46 -2.74 -14.16
C GLU A 35 -8.61 -2.00 -14.88
N GLN A 36 -9.77 -1.86 -14.24
CA GLN A 36 -10.99 -1.27 -14.81
C GLN A 36 -11.30 0.15 -14.29
N ILE A 37 -10.71 0.54 -13.16
CA ILE A 37 -11.12 1.74 -12.40
C ILE A 37 -9.97 2.65 -11.96
N SER A 38 -8.73 2.36 -12.35
CA SER A 38 -7.54 3.12 -11.91
C SER A 38 -7.61 4.63 -12.19
N ASP A 39 -8.37 5.07 -13.20
CA ASP A 39 -8.58 6.49 -13.52
C ASP A 39 -9.63 7.18 -12.64
N LYS A 40 -10.43 6.41 -11.88
CA LYS A 40 -11.58 6.88 -11.07
C LYS A 40 -11.31 6.94 -9.58
N VAL A 41 -10.23 6.29 -9.13
CA VAL A 41 -9.90 6.19 -7.72
C VAL A 41 -8.64 6.94 -7.35
N ASP A 42 -8.61 7.37 -6.11
CA ASP A 42 -7.37 7.66 -5.40
C ASP A 42 -7.04 6.39 -4.60
N PHE A 43 -6.09 5.60 -5.09
CA PHE A 43 -5.76 4.30 -4.51
C PHE A 43 -4.53 4.38 -3.62
N GLU A 44 -4.64 3.81 -2.42
CA GLU A 44 -3.55 3.69 -1.45
C GLU A 44 -3.43 2.26 -0.92
N LEU A 45 -2.19 1.83 -0.68
CA LEU A 45 -1.89 0.59 0.01
C LEU A 45 -1.24 0.95 1.35
N SER A 46 -1.98 0.70 2.44
CA SER A 46 -1.58 1.00 3.80
C SER A 46 -1.13 -0.26 4.54
N PHE A 47 -0.28 -0.09 5.54
CA PHE A 47 0.37 -1.20 6.23
C PHE A 47 -0.05 -1.27 7.69
N ILE A 48 -0.10 -2.50 8.21
CA ILE A 48 -0.46 -2.78 9.60
C ILE A 48 0.80 -3.21 10.33
N ALA A 49 1.19 -2.47 11.35
CA ALA A 49 2.24 -2.84 12.27
C ALA A 49 1.95 -2.25 13.66
N ASN A 50 2.58 -2.79 14.69
CA ASN A 50 2.54 -2.22 16.03
C ASN A 50 3.63 -1.15 16.14
N VAL A 51 3.22 0.09 16.41
CA VAL A 51 4.13 1.24 16.52
C VAL A 51 4.29 1.63 17.98
N SER A 52 5.52 1.72 18.45
CA SER A 52 5.81 2.20 19.81
C SER A 52 5.51 3.70 19.95
N ASN A 53 4.84 4.06 21.05
CA ASN A 53 4.56 5.45 21.43
C ASN A 53 5.76 6.14 22.10
N SER A 54 6.78 5.39 22.51
CA SER A 54 7.93 5.90 23.28
C SER A 54 9.27 5.71 22.57
N THR A 55 9.32 4.93 21.50
CA THR A 55 10.53 4.65 20.70
C THR A 55 10.21 4.70 19.21
N SER A 56 11.24 4.74 18.37
CA SER A 56 11.07 4.59 16.90
C SER A 56 10.77 3.15 16.46
N ASP A 57 10.66 2.22 17.41
CA ASP A 57 10.44 0.80 17.12
C ASP A 57 9.09 0.54 16.43
N VAL A 58 9.14 -0.37 15.47
CA VAL A 58 7.98 -0.95 14.79
C VAL A 58 8.09 -2.47 14.87
N GLU A 59 6.99 -3.12 15.21
CA GLU A 59 6.89 -4.58 15.29
C GLU A 59 5.81 -5.08 14.32
N CYS A 60 6.18 -5.97 13.43
CA CYS A 60 5.28 -6.56 12.43
C CYS A 60 4.93 -8.01 12.81
N MET A 61 3.72 -8.44 12.48
CA MET A 61 3.14 -9.70 12.94
C MET A 61 3.95 -10.92 12.47
N HIS A 62 4.47 -10.89 11.23
CA HIS A 62 5.25 -11.99 10.66
C HIS A 62 6.77 -11.78 10.79
N GLY A 63 7.18 -10.95 11.76
CA GLY A 63 8.58 -10.72 12.13
C GLY A 63 9.30 -9.69 11.25
N PRO A 64 10.63 -9.53 11.43
CA PRO A 64 11.38 -8.42 10.84
C PRO A 64 11.38 -8.39 9.31
N GLY A 65 11.28 -9.56 8.67
CA GLY A 65 11.21 -9.63 7.21
C GLY A 65 9.98 -8.95 6.64
N GLU A 66 8.86 -8.99 7.36
CA GLU A 66 7.64 -8.26 6.99
C GLU A 66 7.84 -6.75 7.08
N CYS A 67 8.41 -6.24 8.18
CA CYS A 67 8.68 -4.81 8.29
C CYS A 67 9.55 -4.32 7.13
N ILE A 68 10.56 -5.10 6.74
CA ILE A 68 11.41 -4.76 5.58
C ILE A 68 10.58 -4.77 4.28
N GLY A 69 9.72 -5.78 4.08
CA GLY A 69 8.82 -5.83 2.93
C GLY A 69 7.86 -4.64 2.85
N ASP A 70 7.27 -4.27 3.97
CA ASP A 70 6.34 -3.13 4.08
C ASP A 70 7.06 -1.82 3.76
N MET A 71 8.25 -1.60 4.33
CA MET A 71 9.10 -0.45 4.01
C MET A 71 9.46 -0.39 2.52
N LEU A 72 9.82 -1.53 1.91
CA LEU A 72 10.16 -1.58 0.49
C LEU A 72 8.96 -1.20 -0.39
N ILE A 73 7.76 -1.69 -0.09
CA ILE A 73 6.56 -1.35 -0.87
C ILE A 73 6.20 0.13 -0.70
N LEU A 74 6.24 0.64 0.53
CA LEU A 74 6.00 2.05 0.82
C LEU A 74 7.02 2.96 0.14
N CYS A 75 8.31 2.59 0.17
CA CYS A 75 9.36 3.29 -0.56
C CYS A 75 9.06 3.29 -2.06
N ALA A 76 8.77 2.13 -2.66
CA ALA A 76 8.46 2.04 -4.08
C ALA A 76 7.30 2.96 -4.49
N ALA A 77 6.29 3.13 -3.64
CA ALA A 77 5.17 4.06 -3.88
C ALA A 77 5.55 5.55 -3.75
N ASN A 78 6.55 5.89 -2.93
CA ASN A 78 6.89 7.27 -2.59
C ASN A 78 8.18 7.80 -3.25
N LEU A 79 8.84 7.01 -4.09
CA LEU A 79 9.96 7.49 -4.90
C LEU A 79 9.53 8.47 -5.99
N PRO A 80 10.32 9.52 -6.28
CA PRO A 80 10.13 10.34 -7.48
C PRO A 80 10.21 9.52 -8.77
N PHE A 81 9.46 9.91 -9.80
CA PHE A 81 9.40 9.17 -11.07
C PHE A 81 9.37 10.08 -12.31
N PRO A 82 10.03 9.74 -13.43
CA PRO A 82 11.04 8.69 -13.53
C PRO A 82 12.31 9.11 -12.78
N SER A 83 13.08 8.11 -12.38
CA SER A 83 14.32 8.20 -11.61
C SER A 83 15.52 8.78 -12.36
N ASP A 84 15.34 9.18 -13.62
CA ASP A 84 16.38 9.72 -14.51
C ASP A 84 16.79 11.17 -14.17
N GLY A 85 16.29 11.71 -13.05
CA GLY A 85 16.51 13.06 -12.60
C GLY A 85 15.51 14.08 -13.16
N SER A 86 14.65 13.70 -14.12
CA SER A 86 13.55 14.57 -14.56
C SER A 86 12.46 14.68 -13.50
N ASN A 87 12.22 13.61 -12.71
CA ASN A 87 11.26 13.55 -11.60
C ASN A 87 9.92 14.21 -11.94
N THR A 88 9.39 13.88 -13.13
CA THR A 88 8.15 14.46 -13.67
C THR A 88 6.96 14.30 -12.72
N TYR A 89 6.96 13.23 -11.93
CA TYR A 89 5.98 12.92 -10.90
C TYR A 89 6.66 12.90 -9.52
N PRO A 90 5.99 13.45 -8.49
CA PRO A 90 6.52 13.45 -7.12
C PRO A 90 6.53 12.06 -6.49
N ARG A 91 5.76 11.11 -7.03
CA ARG A 91 5.61 9.73 -6.57
C ARG A 91 5.52 8.77 -7.76
N THR A 92 5.91 7.52 -7.55
CA THR A 92 5.76 6.44 -8.52
C THR A 92 4.28 6.27 -8.91
N PRO A 93 3.95 6.17 -10.21
CA PRO A 93 2.58 5.91 -10.64
C PRO A 93 2.01 4.63 -10.01
N VAL A 94 0.75 4.68 -9.55
CA VAL A 94 0.07 3.57 -8.85
C VAL A 94 0.18 2.25 -9.59
N ILE A 95 0.05 2.23 -10.92
CA ILE A 95 0.17 1.00 -11.72
C ILE A 95 1.54 0.31 -11.50
N ARG A 96 2.61 1.09 -11.34
CA ARG A 96 3.96 0.55 -11.10
C ARG A 96 4.16 0.13 -9.65
N SER A 97 3.77 0.97 -8.69
CA SER A 97 3.95 0.66 -7.27
C SER A 97 3.04 -0.49 -6.80
N LEU A 98 1.79 -0.54 -7.26
CA LEU A 98 0.89 -1.67 -7.00
C LEU A 98 1.37 -2.95 -7.70
N GLY A 99 1.91 -2.83 -8.91
CA GLY A 99 2.57 -3.95 -9.60
C GLY A 99 3.73 -4.52 -8.78
N TYR A 100 4.63 -3.65 -8.32
CA TYR A 100 5.74 -4.02 -7.45
C TYR A 100 5.26 -4.69 -6.15
N ALA A 101 4.24 -4.12 -5.50
CA ALA A 101 3.63 -4.69 -4.30
C ALA A 101 3.08 -6.10 -4.56
N ASN A 102 2.34 -6.29 -5.67
CA ASN A 102 1.80 -7.59 -6.04
C ASN A 102 2.88 -8.63 -6.34
N CYS A 103 3.95 -8.23 -7.04
CA CYS A 103 5.08 -9.11 -7.31
C CYS A 103 5.73 -9.59 -6.00
N LEU A 104 6.04 -8.64 -5.09
CA LEU A 104 6.70 -8.94 -3.83
C LEU A 104 5.82 -9.81 -2.92
N ILE A 105 4.54 -9.46 -2.77
CA ILE A 105 3.56 -10.19 -1.95
C ILE A 105 3.18 -11.54 -2.60
N GLY A 106 3.35 -11.69 -3.92
CA GLY A 106 3.18 -12.96 -4.63
C GLY A 106 4.05 -14.08 -4.05
N ASP A 107 5.31 -13.75 -3.78
CA ASP A 107 6.33 -14.64 -3.20
C ASP A 107 6.65 -14.24 -1.74
N TYR A 108 5.62 -13.87 -0.99
CA TYR A 108 5.75 -13.37 0.39
C TYR A 108 6.63 -14.19 1.35
N PRO A 109 6.74 -15.54 1.26
CA PRO A 109 7.63 -16.29 2.14
C PRO A 109 9.09 -15.86 2.02
N ASP A 110 9.50 -15.45 0.83
CA ASP A 110 10.90 -15.13 0.49
C ASP A 110 11.26 -13.67 0.79
N ILE A 111 10.30 -12.81 1.14
CA ILE A 111 10.60 -11.44 1.58
C ILE A 111 11.51 -11.46 2.83
N PRO A 112 12.63 -10.69 2.87
CA PRO A 112 13.08 -9.67 1.91
C PRO A 112 14.29 -10.12 1.07
N ASP A 113 14.27 -11.33 0.50
CA ASP A 113 15.36 -11.84 -0.33
C ASP A 113 15.70 -10.85 -1.44
N ARG A 114 16.98 -10.54 -1.53
CA ARG A 114 17.47 -9.49 -2.44
C ARG A 114 17.14 -9.78 -3.90
N LYS A 115 17.18 -11.05 -4.33
CA LYS A 115 16.89 -11.39 -5.73
C LYS A 115 15.43 -11.16 -6.07
N LEU A 116 14.52 -11.50 -5.15
CA LEU A 116 13.09 -11.20 -5.30
C LEU A 116 12.86 -9.70 -5.42
N VAL A 117 13.46 -8.90 -4.53
CA VAL A 117 13.34 -7.44 -4.54
C VAL A 117 13.87 -6.83 -5.84
N GLU A 118 15.08 -7.22 -6.29
CA GLU A 118 15.69 -6.74 -7.53
C GLU A 118 14.84 -7.13 -8.76
N GLN A 119 14.31 -8.36 -8.81
CA GLN A 119 13.49 -8.83 -9.92
C GLN A 119 12.17 -8.04 -10.01
N CYS A 120 11.44 -7.90 -8.90
CA CYS A 120 10.20 -7.14 -8.88
C CYS A 120 10.43 -5.66 -9.20
N ALA A 121 11.53 -5.08 -8.71
CA ALA A 121 11.88 -3.70 -9.01
C ALA A 121 12.14 -3.50 -10.52
N LEU A 122 12.92 -4.40 -11.13
CA LEU A 122 13.20 -4.38 -12.57
C LEU A 122 11.91 -4.52 -13.40
N GLU A 123 11.05 -5.48 -13.05
CA GLU A 123 9.80 -5.76 -13.78
C GLU A 123 8.87 -4.54 -13.82
N HIS A 124 8.78 -3.80 -12.72
CA HIS A 124 7.88 -2.65 -12.60
C HIS A 124 8.55 -1.30 -12.81
N GLY A 125 9.83 -1.28 -13.17
CA GLY A 125 10.60 -0.06 -13.44
C GLY A 125 10.78 0.81 -12.19
N ILE A 126 11.04 0.17 -11.05
CA ILE A 126 11.46 0.80 -9.80
C ILE A 126 12.99 0.72 -9.73
N GLU A 127 13.66 1.86 -9.51
CA GLU A 127 15.12 1.84 -9.36
C GLU A 127 15.52 1.20 -8.03
N PHE A 128 16.23 0.09 -8.13
CA PHE A 128 16.66 -0.68 -6.97
C PHE A 128 17.55 0.14 -6.02
N ASP A 129 18.47 0.96 -6.54
CA ASP A 129 19.35 1.76 -5.70
C ASP A 129 18.58 2.83 -4.90
N ALA A 130 17.60 3.48 -5.53
CA ALA A 130 16.75 4.47 -4.87
C ALA A 130 15.84 3.81 -3.82
N LEU A 131 15.30 2.65 -4.15
CA LEU A 131 14.50 1.82 -3.25
C LEU A 131 15.31 1.39 -2.02
N ASN A 132 16.50 0.82 -2.24
CA ASN A 132 17.39 0.38 -1.18
C ASN A 132 17.87 1.56 -0.32
N LYS A 133 18.14 2.73 -0.92
CA LYS A 133 18.44 3.94 -0.17
C LYS A 133 17.27 4.36 0.73
N CYS A 134 16.05 4.41 0.20
CA CYS A 134 14.86 4.75 0.99
C CYS A 134 14.65 3.78 2.17
N ALA A 135 14.76 2.47 1.93
CA ALA A 135 14.52 1.45 2.95
C ALA A 135 15.63 1.34 4.01
N SER A 136 16.85 1.83 3.71
CA SER A 136 18.00 1.78 4.61
C SER A 136 18.31 3.12 5.30
N GLU A 137 17.60 4.19 4.96
CA GLU A 137 17.78 5.52 5.52
C GLU A 137 17.43 5.52 7.02
N GLN A 138 18.38 5.95 7.85
CA GLN A 138 18.24 5.98 9.32
C GLN A 138 17.78 7.34 9.86
N ASN A 139 17.56 8.32 8.99
CA ASN A 139 17.10 9.64 9.39
C ASN A 139 15.60 9.61 9.76
N ASP A 140 15.33 9.24 11.02
CA ASP A 140 14.00 9.31 11.64
C ASP A 140 13.73 10.67 12.29
N GLU A 141 14.67 11.63 12.20
CA GLU A 141 14.42 12.99 12.67
C GLU A 141 13.39 13.67 11.77
N ILE A 142 12.16 13.82 12.28
CA ILE A 142 11.29 14.94 11.88
C ILE A 142 12.04 16.21 12.30
N ARG A 143 12.93 16.68 11.44
CA ARG A 143 13.61 17.96 11.63
C ARG A 143 12.55 19.04 11.57
N GLY A 144 12.24 19.61 12.74
CA GLY A 144 11.53 20.87 12.82
C GLY A 144 12.34 21.94 12.07
N GLY A 145 11.92 22.27 10.85
CA GLY A 145 12.53 23.31 10.03
C GLY A 145 12.48 23.01 8.53
N ASP A 146 11.41 23.47 7.88
CA ASP A 146 11.35 24.01 6.50
C ASP A 146 12.11 23.36 5.32
N GLU A 147 12.41 22.04 5.34
CA GLU A 147 12.78 21.32 4.11
C GLU A 147 12.13 19.93 4.01
N LYS A 148 11.32 19.76 2.95
CA LYS A 148 10.60 18.55 2.53
C LYS A 148 11.55 17.39 2.14
N SER A 149 12.31 16.86 3.08
CA SER A 149 13.03 15.60 2.83
C SER A 149 12.01 14.46 2.76
N PRO A 150 12.08 13.56 1.76
CA PRO A 150 11.21 12.39 1.71
C PRO A 150 11.46 11.51 2.94
N LEU A 151 10.38 10.97 3.51
CA LEU A 151 10.45 10.10 4.68
C LEU A 151 11.31 8.86 4.39
N SER A 152 12.05 8.41 5.41
CA SER A 152 12.72 7.10 5.39
C SER A 152 11.69 5.97 5.26
N GLY A 153 12.12 4.77 4.86
CA GLY A 153 11.25 3.59 4.86
C GLY A 153 10.60 3.35 6.22
N LEU A 154 11.35 3.51 7.31
CA LEU A 154 10.83 3.38 8.67
C LEU A 154 9.81 4.48 9.00
N GLY A 155 10.08 5.74 8.61
CA GLY A 155 9.14 6.84 8.78
C GLY A 155 7.82 6.60 8.03
N LEU A 156 7.89 6.13 6.78
CA LEU A 156 6.72 5.76 5.98
C LEU A 156 5.93 4.62 6.64
N LEU A 157 6.60 3.59 7.14
CA LEU A 157 5.94 2.47 7.82
C LEU A 157 5.25 2.91 9.10
N ARG A 158 5.88 3.77 9.90
CA ARG A 158 5.27 4.34 11.11
C ARG A 158 4.01 5.14 10.79
N GLU A 159 4.08 6.04 9.79
CA GLU A 159 2.91 6.83 9.37
C GLU A 159 1.77 5.92 8.90
N SER A 160 2.07 4.96 8.03
CA SER A 160 1.07 4.04 7.48
C SER A 160 0.43 3.13 8.55
N ALA A 161 1.26 2.62 9.47
CA ALA A 161 0.78 1.79 10.59
C ALA A 161 -0.04 2.58 11.61
N SER A 162 0.37 3.81 11.93
CA SER A 162 -0.43 4.72 12.76
C SER A 162 -1.77 5.04 12.10
N HIS A 163 -1.80 5.28 10.78
CA HIS A 163 -3.04 5.50 10.05
C HIS A 163 -4.00 4.29 10.14
N SER A 164 -3.50 3.08 9.89
CA SER A 164 -4.28 1.84 10.03
C SER A 164 -4.83 1.68 11.46
N ALA A 165 -4.01 1.97 12.47
CA ALA A 165 -4.40 1.87 13.88
C ALA A 165 -5.47 2.90 14.28
N GLU A 166 -5.38 4.15 13.81
CA GLU A 166 -6.38 5.21 14.04
C GLU A 166 -7.75 4.84 13.45
N LEU A 167 -7.76 4.11 12.32
CA LEU A 167 -8.96 3.57 11.71
C LEU A 167 -9.49 2.29 12.39
N GLY A 168 -8.79 1.77 13.40
CA GLY A 168 -9.15 0.55 14.12
C GLY A 168 -8.91 -0.73 13.32
N ILE A 169 -7.99 -0.71 12.34
CA ILE A 169 -7.75 -1.82 11.41
C ILE A 169 -6.57 -2.65 11.90
N SER A 170 -6.82 -3.93 12.14
CA SER A 170 -5.82 -4.89 12.62
C SER A 170 -5.75 -6.16 11.78
N THR A 171 -6.61 -6.32 10.78
CA THR A 171 -6.69 -7.52 9.94
C THR A 171 -6.16 -7.24 8.55
N SER A 172 -5.09 -7.93 8.16
CA SER A 172 -4.65 -8.00 6.77
C SER A 172 -5.34 -9.19 6.10
N CYS A 173 -6.13 -9.03 5.04
CA CYS A 173 -6.37 -7.81 4.26
C CYS A 173 -7.70 -7.14 4.65
N THR A 174 -7.70 -5.83 4.87
CA THR A 174 -8.94 -5.03 4.99
C THR A 174 -9.04 -4.08 3.81
N VAL A 175 -10.06 -4.22 2.98
CA VAL A 175 -10.36 -3.31 1.88
C VAL A 175 -11.34 -2.25 2.34
N ARG A 176 -11.08 -0.99 2.03
CA ARG A 176 -11.94 0.15 2.28
C ARG A 176 -12.33 0.84 0.99
N LEU A 177 -13.58 1.28 0.93
CA LEU A 177 -14.12 2.07 -0.16
C LEU A 177 -14.86 3.26 0.44
N ASP A 178 -14.51 4.46 -0.01
CA ASP A 178 -15.09 5.73 0.44
C ASP A 178 -15.13 5.85 1.98
N GLU A 179 -13.95 5.73 2.58
CA GLU A 179 -13.72 5.87 4.03
C GLU A 179 -14.43 4.81 4.91
N SER A 180 -15.04 3.80 4.30
CA SER A 180 -15.75 2.70 5.00
C SER A 180 -15.13 1.35 4.68
N VAL A 181 -15.18 0.41 5.64
CA VAL A 181 -14.76 -0.98 5.39
C VAL A 181 -15.67 -1.60 4.33
N TRP A 182 -15.06 -2.10 3.26
CA TRP A 182 -15.75 -2.72 2.14
C TRP A 182 -15.81 -4.25 2.28
N CYS A 183 -14.71 -4.90 2.62
CA CYS A 183 -14.62 -6.36 2.73
C CYS A 183 -13.29 -6.74 3.38
N VAL A 184 -13.28 -7.81 4.18
CA VAL A 184 -12.10 -8.29 4.91
C VAL A 184 -11.76 -9.71 4.44
N ARG A 185 -10.48 -9.97 4.18
CA ARG A 185 -9.96 -11.32 3.89
C ARG A 185 -9.19 -11.79 5.12
N ASP A 186 -9.63 -12.87 5.73
CA ASP A 186 -9.05 -13.40 6.96
C ASP A 186 -9.20 -14.92 7.06
N GLY A 187 -8.08 -15.61 7.25
CA GLY A 187 -8.02 -17.05 7.39
C GLY A 187 -8.46 -17.77 6.12
N GLY A 188 -8.15 -17.22 4.95
CA GLY A 188 -8.55 -17.80 3.67
C GLY A 188 -10.05 -17.68 3.37
N ALA A 189 -10.80 -16.82 4.07
CA ALA A 189 -12.21 -16.52 3.81
C ALA A 189 -12.47 -15.02 3.67
N TRP A 190 -13.43 -14.65 2.80
CA TRP A 190 -13.97 -13.28 2.75
C TRP A 190 -15.03 -13.11 3.83
N LYS A 191 -14.94 -12.04 4.62
CA LYS A 191 -15.76 -11.72 5.80
C LYS A 191 -16.15 -10.24 5.78
N ASP A 192 -17.23 -9.93 6.48
CA ASP A 192 -17.68 -8.54 6.73
C ASP A 192 -17.78 -7.70 5.44
N CYS A 193 -18.25 -8.32 4.35
CA CYS A 193 -18.31 -7.69 3.05
C CYS A 193 -19.61 -6.92 2.84
N ALA A 194 -19.49 -5.72 2.28
CA ALA A 194 -20.58 -4.85 1.89
C ALA A 194 -21.51 -5.50 0.84
N LYS A 195 -22.62 -4.82 0.56
CA LYS A 195 -23.63 -5.24 -0.43
C LYS A 195 -24.14 -6.66 -0.15
N ASP A 196 -24.56 -6.90 1.09
CA ASP A 196 -25.11 -8.19 1.56
C ASP A 196 -24.13 -9.36 1.34
N GLY A 197 -22.84 -9.15 1.64
CA GLY A 197 -21.80 -10.17 1.53
C GLY A 197 -21.20 -10.34 0.14
N LYS A 198 -21.58 -9.51 -0.84
CA LYS A 198 -21.10 -9.60 -2.23
C LYS A 198 -19.90 -8.71 -2.54
N GLY A 199 -19.39 -7.95 -1.57
CA GLY A 199 -18.27 -7.04 -1.77
C GLY A 199 -16.97 -7.70 -2.27
N SER A 200 -16.80 -9.02 -2.10
CA SER A 200 -15.66 -9.76 -2.64
C SER A 200 -15.76 -10.08 -4.15
N ASP A 201 -16.89 -9.78 -4.79
CA ASP A 201 -17.02 -9.86 -6.24
C ASP A 201 -16.46 -8.59 -6.90
N VAL A 202 -15.50 -8.77 -7.80
CA VAL A 202 -14.85 -7.68 -8.55
C VAL A 202 -15.87 -6.78 -9.26
N SER A 203 -16.90 -7.36 -9.88
CA SER A 203 -17.92 -6.60 -10.61
C SER A 203 -18.72 -5.69 -9.68
N VAL A 204 -19.05 -6.17 -8.48
CA VAL A 204 -19.79 -5.41 -7.47
C VAL A 204 -18.97 -4.23 -6.95
N LEU A 205 -17.68 -4.45 -6.68
CA LEU A 205 -16.76 -3.37 -6.28
C LEU A 205 -16.60 -2.33 -7.39
N VAL A 206 -16.37 -2.78 -8.63
CA VAL A 206 -16.19 -1.90 -9.79
C VAL A 206 -17.45 -1.06 -10.06
N ASP A 207 -18.63 -1.67 -10.00
CA ASP A 207 -19.89 -0.98 -10.23
C ASP A 207 -20.15 0.07 -9.14
N GLU A 208 -19.83 -0.24 -7.88
CA GLU A 208 -19.97 0.72 -6.78
C GLU A 208 -18.99 1.89 -6.92
N ILE A 209 -17.73 1.64 -7.27
CA ILE A 209 -16.74 2.70 -7.54
C ILE A 209 -17.21 3.59 -8.68
N LYS A 210 -17.73 3.02 -9.77
CA LYS A 210 -18.25 3.80 -10.90
C LYS A 210 -19.45 4.65 -10.50
N ARG A 211 -20.36 4.10 -9.67
CA ARG A 211 -21.50 4.85 -9.12
C ARG A 211 -21.03 6.04 -8.28
N LEU A 212 -20.16 5.80 -7.30
CA LEU A 212 -19.60 6.85 -6.44
C LEU A 212 -18.84 7.91 -7.22
N TYR A 213 -18.08 7.51 -8.24
CA TYR A 213 -17.35 8.44 -9.11
C TYR A 213 -18.32 9.32 -9.92
N GLY A 214 -19.40 8.74 -10.45
CA GLY A 214 -20.45 9.48 -11.17
C GLY A 214 -21.30 10.40 -10.29
N GLU A 215 -21.31 10.20 -8.97
CA GLU A 215 -21.95 11.13 -8.02
C GLU A 215 -21.07 12.34 -7.71
N ARG A 216 -19.75 12.21 -7.93
CA ARG A 216 -18.75 13.27 -7.67
C ARG A 216 -18.46 14.15 -8.89
N ASN A 217 -18.91 13.76 -10.08
CA ASN A 217 -18.58 14.40 -11.37
C ASN A 217 -19.82 14.59 -12.23
#